data_AF-A0A2D9FQD4-F1
#
_entry.id   AF-A0A2D9FQD4-F1
#
_cell.length_a   1.000
_cell.length_b   1.000
_cell.length_c   1.000
_cell.angle_alpha   90.00
_cell.angle_beta   90.00
_cell.angle_gamma   90.00
#
_symmetry.space_group_name_H-M   'P 1'
#
loop_
_entity.id
_entity.type
_entity.pdbx_description
1 polymer ?
#
loop_
_entity_poly.entity_id
_entity_poly.type
_entity_poly.pdbx_seq_one_letter_code
_entity_poly.pdbx_strand_id
1 'polypeptide(L)'
;MQLQTKTVRQGINKAFLKEPVERPEFDTFKNALSGLLDQIDHAVEADEHEEHLKNLLPPFFKGLGFDDYKINTSGRIDLAIYTGTKKNEPVGVLMEVKRPGNKAEMISRKNFNKKALHEAVLYYLEQRIEEENTDLKHVIITNMHDWFIFDAQEFERCFYKPSALRKTWRSWKADQKVSSNNDFMYSEIAKFVETQGTSITGLYVPLDKTRKLLGGEEGSEYEKKLIPLFKLFTPIHLLKESFANDSNSLNREFYRELLYILGLEETTEGNTRYIRRASEENRNPGSLVENTIRILDAEDHFSTLREPLKNYGENKDDQLFAVALELCITWMNRVLFLKLLEAQLFRYHRGDKKFKFLNSEELSGFDALNTLFFQALARRT
;
A
#
# COMPACT_ATOMS: atom_id res chain seq x y z
N MET A 1 19.19 -10.39 16.29
CA MET A 1 18.34 -9.91 15.16
C MET A 1 19.22 -9.05 14.27
N GLN A 2 18.94 -8.97 12.97
CA GLN A 2 19.75 -8.18 12.02
C GLN A 2 18.90 -7.16 11.26
N LEU A 3 19.43 -5.95 11.06
CA LEU A 3 18.80 -4.94 10.22
C LEU A 3 19.17 -5.16 8.75
N GLN A 4 18.14 -5.30 7.91
CA GLN A 4 18.27 -5.29 6.45
C GLN A 4 17.72 -3.97 5.91
N THR A 5 18.53 -3.20 5.20
CA THR A 5 18.10 -1.91 4.66
C THR A 5 17.82 -1.97 3.16
N LYS A 6 16.66 -1.45 2.76
CA LYS A 6 16.30 -1.20 1.36
C LYS A 6 16.57 0.26 1.00
N THR A 7 16.78 0.51 -0.29
CA THR A 7 16.79 1.86 -0.85
C THR A 7 15.38 2.44 -0.95
N VAL A 8 15.24 3.76 -0.98
CA VAL A 8 13.94 4.46 -1.13
C VAL A 8 13.12 3.89 -2.30
N ARG A 9 13.75 3.75 -3.47
CA ARG A 9 13.09 3.20 -4.67
C ARG A 9 12.58 1.76 -4.50
N GLN A 10 13.22 0.96 -3.65
CA GLN A 10 12.78 -0.40 -3.34
C GLN A 10 11.65 -0.45 -2.29
N GLY A 11 11.49 0.61 -1.49
CA GLY A 11 10.47 0.70 -0.44
C GLY A 11 9.13 1.27 -0.88
N ILE A 12 9.12 2.05 -1.95
CA ILE A 12 7.90 2.71 -2.45
C ILE A 12 7.11 1.75 -3.35
N ASN A 13 5.78 1.83 -3.26
CA ASN A 13 4.88 1.11 -4.14
C ASN A 13 5.22 1.41 -5.62
N LYS A 14 5.36 0.37 -6.45
CA LYS A 14 5.80 0.52 -7.85
C LYS A 14 4.79 1.27 -8.73
N ALA A 15 3.50 1.18 -8.44
CA ALA A 15 2.47 1.94 -9.14
C ALA A 15 2.58 3.41 -8.74
N PHE A 16 2.62 3.70 -7.43
CA PHE A 16 2.80 5.06 -6.94
C PHE A 16 4.07 5.70 -7.47
N LEU A 17 5.20 4.98 -7.51
CA LEU A 17 6.46 5.47 -8.05
C LEU A 17 6.35 5.95 -9.51
N LYS A 18 5.45 5.35 -10.31
CA LYS A 18 5.24 5.69 -11.73
C LYS A 18 4.26 6.83 -11.96
N GLU A 19 3.50 7.23 -10.95
CA GLU A 19 2.57 8.35 -11.11
C GLU A 19 3.34 9.63 -11.47
N PRO A 20 2.79 10.47 -12.35
CA PRO A 20 3.37 11.79 -12.59
C PRO A 20 3.41 12.56 -11.27
N VAL A 21 4.41 13.43 -11.13
CA VAL A 21 4.50 14.34 -10.01
C VAL A 21 4.21 15.72 -10.54
N GLU A 22 3.29 16.43 -9.89
CA GLU A 22 2.97 17.80 -10.24
C GLU A 22 4.15 18.73 -9.93
N ARG A 23 4.48 19.60 -10.87
CA ARG A 23 5.68 20.45 -10.76
C ARG A 23 5.66 21.35 -9.52
N PRO A 24 4.54 22.05 -9.19
CA PRO A 24 4.49 22.90 -8.01
C PRO A 24 4.69 22.16 -6.69
N GLU A 25 4.18 20.92 -6.58
CA GLU A 25 4.36 20.09 -5.39
C GLU A 25 5.82 19.67 -5.23
N PHE A 26 6.46 19.29 -6.33
CA PHE A 26 7.85 18.88 -6.32
C PHE A 26 8.82 20.04 -6.02
N ASP A 27 8.55 21.24 -6.54
CA ASP A 27 9.33 22.43 -6.23
C ASP A 27 9.14 22.85 -4.76
N THR A 28 7.93 22.76 -4.22
CA THR A 28 7.67 22.94 -2.78
C THR A 28 8.48 21.95 -1.95
N PHE A 29 8.51 20.67 -2.34
CA PHE A 29 9.34 19.66 -1.68
C PHE A 29 10.83 20.00 -1.70
N LYS A 30 11.39 20.41 -2.85
CA LYS A 30 12.82 20.79 -2.92
C LYS A 30 13.14 21.96 -1.98
N ASN A 31 12.28 22.97 -1.94
CA ASN A 31 12.45 24.12 -1.06
C ASN A 31 12.34 23.72 0.41
N ALA A 32 11.35 22.91 0.78
CA ALA A 32 11.18 22.40 2.13
C ALA A 32 12.37 21.53 2.57
N LEU A 33 12.87 20.66 1.69
CA LEU A 33 14.03 19.82 1.96
C LEU A 33 15.31 20.65 2.10
N SER A 34 15.54 21.64 1.22
CA SER A 34 16.68 22.55 1.33
C SER A 34 16.63 23.32 2.65
N GLY A 35 15.49 23.93 2.97
CA GLY A 35 15.30 24.68 4.20
C GLY A 35 15.48 23.82 5.45
N LEU A 36 14.97 22.58 5.45
CA LEU A 36 15.20 21.64 6.55
C LEU A 36 16.70 21.35 6.74
N LEU A 37 17.42 21.05 5.65
CA LEU A 37 18.86 20.77 5.72
C LEU A 37 19.66 21.96 6.26
N ASP A 38 19.34 23.19 5.81
CA ASP A 38 20.00 24.41 6.30
C ASP A 38 19.71 24.67 7.79
N GLN A 39 18.46 24.45 8.22
CA GLN A 39 18.08 24.56 9.64
C GLN A 39 18.77 23.52 10.52
N ILE A 40 18.93 22.28 10.02
CA ILE A 40 19.68 21.24 10.74
C ILE A 40 21.14 21.64 10.89
N ASP A 41 21.79 22.14 9.84
CA ASP A 41 23.19 22.57 9.89
C ASP A 41 23.37 23.68 10.95
N HIS A 42 22.51 24.69 10.93
CA HIS A 42 22.53 25.76 11.94
C HIS A 42 22.28 25.24 13.37
N ALA A 43 21.32 24.34 13.56
CA ALA A 43 21.04 23.76 14.88
C ALA A 43 22.22 22.92 15.40
N VAL A 44 22.93 22.22 14.51
CA VAL A 44 24.15 21.47 14.86
C VAL A 44 25.29 22.42 15.23
N GLU A 45 25.51 23.48 14.46
CA GLU A 45 26.53 24.50 14.72
C GLU A 45 26.30 25.24 16.05
N ALA A 46 25.03 25.54 16.36
CA ALA A 46 24.62 26.22 17.59
C ALA A 46 24.53 25.30 18.83
N ASP A 47 24.89 24.04 18.69
CA ASP A 47 24.79 23.01 19.73
C ASP A 47 23.36 22.83 20.29
N GLU A 48 22.33 23.06 19.48
CA GLU A 48 20.93 23.07 19.90
C GLU A 48 20.46 21.72 20.45
N HIS A 49 19.53 21.77 21.41
CA HIS A 49 18.98 20.58 22.06
C HIS A 49 18.09 19.75 21.12
N GLU A 50 17.87 18.49 21.48
CA GLU A 50 17.05 17.55 20.70
C GLU A 50 15.62 18.05 20.47
N GLU A 51 15.04 18.76 21.44
CA GLU A 51 13.70 19.36 21.34
C GLU A 51 13.62 20.42 20.23
N HIS A 52 14.68 21.20 20.03
CA HIS A 52 14.73 22.17 18.93
C HIS A 52 14.65 21.47 17.58
N LEU A 53 15.40 20.37 17.41
CA LEU A 53 15.41 19.58 16.16
C LEU A 53 14.05 18.95 15.87
N LYS A 54 13.33 18.49 16.92
CA LYS A 54 11.95 17.96 16.78
C LYS A 54 11.02 19.01 16.19
N ASN A 55 11.17 20.28 16.58
CA ASN A 55 10.33 21.38 16.08
C ASN A 55 10.58 21.75 14.61
N LEU A 56 11.66 21.27 13.97
CA LEU A 56 11.91 21.48 12.54
C LEU A 56 11.08 20.54 11.64
N LEU A 57 10.64 19.40 12.18
CA LEU A 57 9.94 18.38 11.41
C LEU A 57 8.48 18.75 11.06
N PRO A 58 7.64 19.29 11.97
CA PRO A 58 6.27 19.64 11.62
C PRO A 58 6.16 20.62 10.44
N PRO A 59 6.94 21.74 10.38
CA PRO A 59 6.92 22.63 9.21
C PRO A 59 7.34 21.92 7.91
N PHE A 60 8.37 21.06 7.98
CA PHE A 60 8.81 20.26 6.82
C PHE A 60 7.68 19.39 6.28
N PHE A 61 7.03 18.59 7.14
CA PHE A 61 5.93 17.74 6.71
C PHE A 61 4.71 18.54 6.25
N LYS A 62 4.36 19.66 6.89
CA LYS A 62 3.28 20.54 6.42
C LYS A 62 3.51 20.99 4.97
N GLY A 63 4.74 21.35 4.62
CA GLY A 63 5.11 21.65 3.24
C GLY A 63 4.98 20.49 2.24
N LEU A 64 4.73 19.26 2.70
CA LEU A 64 4.58 18.04 1.88
C LEU A 64 3.14 17.52 1.84
N GLY A 65 2.15 18.39 2.12
CA GLY A 65 0.73 18.05 2.05
C GLY A 65 0.20 17.41 3.33
N PHE A 66 0.83 17.65 4.48
CA PHE A 66 0.30 17.18 5.76
C PHE A 66 -0.64 18.17 6.44
N ASP A 67 -1.23 19.13 5.72
CA ASP A 67 -2.08 20.18 6.28
C ASP A 67 -3.27 19.64 7.08
N ASP A 68 -3.87 18.55 6.59
CA ASP A 68 -4.99 17.85 7.22
C ASP A 68 -4.58 16.86 8.32
N TYR A 69 -3.29 16.83 8.67
CA TYR A 69 -2.76 15.93 9.69
C TYR A 69 -2.17 16.68 10.87
N LYS A 70 -2.48 16.22 12.07
CA LYS A 70 -1.81 16.68 13.27
C LYS A 70 -0.41 16.07 13.33
N ILE A 71 0.59 16.90 13.57
CA ILE A 71 1.97 16.50 13.83
C ILE A 71 2.37 17.08 15.17
N ASN A 72 2.51 16.23 16.19
CA ASN A 72 2.80 16.67 17.56
C ASN A 72 3.32 15.49 18.40
N THR A 73 3.79 15.77 19.61
CA THR A 73 4.03 14.77 20.64
C THR A 73 2.76 13.97 20.95
N SER A 74 2.92 12.73 21.38
CA SER A 74 1.83 11.85 21.83
C SER A 74 2.25 11.15 23.11
N GLY A 75 1.78 11.63 24.27
CA GLY A 75 2.24 11.13 25.57
C GLY A 75 3.75 11.30 25.73
N ARG A 76 4.50 10.20 25.78
CA ARG A 76 5.98 10.17 25.86
C ARG A 76 6.67 10.07 24.50
N ILE A 77 5.91 9.93 23.41
CA ILE A 77 6.45 9.84 22.05
C ILE A 77 6.97 11.21 21.62
N ASP A 78 8.20 11.24 21.12
CA ASP A 78 8.89 12.43 20.62
C ASP A 78 8.07 13.17 19.56
N LEU A 79 7.66 12.48 18.50
CA LEU A 79 6.80 13.06 17.49
C LEU A 79 5.93 11.98 16.84
N ALA A 80 4.69 12.35 16.53
CA ALA A 80 3.73 11.48 15.88
C ALA A 80 2.97 12.24 14.78
N ILE A 81 2.66 11.54 13.69
CA ILE A 81 1.66 11.98 12.70
C ILE A 81 0.37 11.20 12.99
N TYR A 82 -0.71 11.93 13.26
CA TYR A 82 -2.02 11.37 13.50
C TYR A 82 -2.74 11.14 12.17
N THR A 83 -3.73 10.25 12.13
CA THR A 83 -4.51 9.95 10.91
C THR A 83 -5.54 11.03 10.56
N GLY A 84 -5.53 12.16 11.26
CA GLY A 84 -6.31 13.35 10.93
C GLY A 84 -5.87 14.56 11.77
N THR A 85 -6.72 15.58 11.88
CA THR A 85 -6.41 16.87 12.51
C THR A 85 -6.53 16.87 14.05
N LYS A 86 -7.21 15.89 14.65
CA LYS A 86 -7.55 15.89 16.08
C LYS A 86 -6.61 15.00 16.91
N LYS A 87 -6.50 15.30 18.21
CA LYS A 87 -5.66 14.52 19.15
C LYS A 87 -6.20 13.14 19.49
N ASN A 88 -7.51 12.93 19.34
CA ASN A 88 -8.17 11.67 19.64
C ASN A 88 -8.19 10.72 18.45
N GLU A 89 -7.70 11.15 17.28
CA GLU A 89 -7.52 10.26 16.14
C GLU A 89 -6.29 9.37 16.36
N PRO A 90 -6.26 8.15 15.80
CA PRO A 90 -5.12 7.26 15.97
C PRO A 90 -3.80 7.85 15.47
N VAL A 91 -2.69 7.42 16.08
CA VAL A 91 -1.35 7.70 15.54
C VAL A 91 -1.10 6.80 14.33
N GLY A 92 -0.76 7.40 13.18
CA GLY A 92 -0.42 6.70 11.95
C GLY A 92 1.09 6.52 11.76
N VAL A 93 1.92 7.47 12.21
CA VAL A 93 3.38 7.38 12.14
C VAL A 93 3.99 7.75 13.48
N LEU A 94 4.86 6.89 14.01
CA LEU A 94 5.70 7.18 15.17
C LEU A 94 7.07 7.65 14.71
N MET A 95 7.63 8.66 15.37
CA MET A 95 9.01 9.09 15.13
C MET A 95 9.77 9.20 16.44
N GLU A 96 10.93 8.54 16.48
CA GLU A 96 11.96 8.71 17.49
C GLU A 96 13.07 9.59 16.91
N VAL A 97 13.35 10.73 17.56
CA VAL A 97 14.27 11.72 17.00
C VAL A 97 15.45 11.91 17.94
N LYS A 98 16.64 11.58 17.47
CA LYS A 98 17.90 11.83 18.20
C LYS A 98 18.62 13.04 17.67
N ARG A 99 19.48 13.59 18.51
CA ARG A 99 20.44 14.61 18.08
C ARG A 99 21.46 14.03 17.08
N PRO A 100 21.85 14.72 15.98
CA PRO A 100 22.85 14.27 15.03
C PRO A 100 24.16 13.77 15.65
N GLY A 101 24.63 14.43 16.71
CA GLY A 101 25.85 14.06 17.45
C GLY A 101 25.73 12.81 18.34
N ASN A 102 24.51 12.34 18.65
CA ASN A 102 24.26 11.25 19.60
C ASN A 102 24.45 9.85 18.97
N LYS A 103 25.69 9.54 18.59
CA LYS A 103 26.05 8.23 18.00
C LYS A 103 25.95 7.06 19.00
N ALA A 104 25.93 7.35 20.30
CA ALA A 104 25.85 6.33 21.33
C ALA A 104 24.47 5.67 21.35
N GLU A 105 23.41 6.47 21.25
CA GLU A 105 22.02 6.03 21.33
C GLU A 105 21.36 5.80 19.96
N MET A 106 21.86 6.45 18.91
CA MET A 106 21.32 6.34 17.55
C MET A 106 21.65 4.99 16.89
N ILE A 107 20.69 4.45 16.13
CA ILE A 107 20.88 3.23 15.35
C ILE A 107 21.76 3.45 14.12
N SER A 108 22.36 2.37 13.61
CA SER A 108 23.12 2.37 12.37
C SER A 108 22.90 1.08 11.59
N ARG A 109 23.26 1.08 10.30
CA ARG A 109 23.22 -0.14 9.46
C ARG A 109 24.06 -1.29 10.01
N LYS A 110 25.11 -1.00 10.77
CA LYS A 110 26.00 -2.01 11.37
C LYS A 110 25.51 -2.47 12.74
N ASN A 111 24.99 -1.53 13.54
CA ASN A 111 24.48 -1.77 14.87
C ASN A 111 23.20 -0.98 15.07
N PHE A 112 22.07 -1.68 15.05
CA PHE A 112 20.74 -1.10 15.28
C PHE A 112 20.17 -1.44 16.67
N ASN A 113 20.82 -2.32 17.45
CA ASN A 113 20.40 -2.63 18.81
C ASN A 113 20.87 -1.51 19.76
N LYS A 114 20.21 -0.35 19.66
CA LYS A 114 20.54 0.88 20.37
C LYS A 114 19.30 1.47 21.01
N LYS A 115 19.51 2.40 21.95
CA LYS A 115 18.44 3.01 22.75
C LYS A 115 17.30 3.59 21.90
N ALA A 116 17.60 4.24 20.78
CA ALA A 116 16.57 4.78 19.89
C ALA A 116 15.64 3.68 19.31
N LEU A 117 16.15 2.47 19.05
CA LEU A 117 15.28 1.33 18.70
C LEU A 117 14.43 0.91 19.90
N HIS A 118 15.01 0.87 21.09
CA HIS A 118 14.32 0.43 22.30
C HIS A 118 13.16 1.37 22.64
N GLU A 119 13.36 2.68 22.51
CA GLU A 119 12.34 3.72 22.65
C GLU A 119 11.24 3.56 21.59
N ALA A 120 11.61 3.43 20.32
CA ALA A 120 10.65 3.22 19.23
C ALA A 120 9.81 1.93 19.42
N VAL A 121 10.42 0.84 19.87
CA VAL A 121 9.71 -0.42 20.19
C VAL A 121 8.80 -0.26 21.40
N LEU A 122 9.25 0.45 22.44
CA LEU A 122 8.43 0.75 23.61
C LEU A 122 7.17 1.53 23.20
N TYR A 123 7.32 2.59 22.42
CA TYR A 123 6.21 3.42 21.94
C TYR A 123 5.26 2.66 21.01
N TYR A 124 5.81 1.82 20.14
CA TYR A 124 4.99 0.95 19.30
C TYR A 124 4.15 -0.02 20.13
N LEU A 125 4.73 -0.65 21.16
CA LEU A 125 3.99 -1.55 22.05
C LEU A 125 2.95 -0.81 22.88
N GLU A 126 3.24 0.40 23.34
CA GLU A 126 2.27 1.24 24.07
C GLU A 126 1.04 1.53 23.22
N GLN A 127 1.24 2.04 22.00
CA GLN A 127 0.15 2.29 21.06
C GLN A 127 -0.62 1.01 20.72
N ARG A 128 0.09 -0.09 20.46
CA ARG A 128 -0.54 -1.31 20.00
C ARG A 128 -1.28 -2.08 21.10
N ILE A 129 -0.81 -2.01 22.34
CA ILE A 129 -1.34 -2.78 23.48
C ILE A 129 -2.32 -1.95 24.32
N GLU A 130 -1.95 -0.72 24.70
CA GLU A 130 -2.76 0.10 25.62
C GLU A 130 -3.84 0.88 24.87
N GLU A 131 -3.48 1.49 23.72
CA GLU A 131 -4.41 2.27 22.90
C GLU A 131 -5.15 1.41 21.85
N GLU A 132 -4.85 0.10 21.81
CA GLU A 132 -5.37 -0.87 20.82
C GLU A 132 -5.24 -0.39 19.37
N ASN A 133 -4.28 0.48 19.08
CA ASN A 133 -4.15 1.17 17.81
C ASN A 133 -3.72 0.20 16.69
N THR A 134 -4.61 -0.04 15.73
CA THR A 134 -4.36 -0.84 14.52
C THR A 134 -4.03 -0.01 13.28
N ASP A 135 -3.93 1.32 13.42
CA ASP A 135 -3.74 2.26 12.33
C ASP A 135 -2.31 2.75 12.16
N LEU A 136 -1.38 2.29 12.99
CA LEU A 136 0.06 2.51 12.77
C LEU A 136 0.48 1.97 11.39
N LYS A 137 1.08 2.84 10.58
CA LYS A 137 1.56 2.55 9.22
C LYS A 137 3.08 2.47 9.18
N HIS A 138 3.78 3.38 9.88
CA HIS A 138 5.25 3.44 9.90
C HIS A 138 5.82 3.80 11.28
N VAL A 139 7.04 3.34 11.53
CA VAL A 139 7.90 3.79 12.64
C VAL A 139 9.18 4.35 12.05
N ILE A 140 9.51 5.58 12.41
CA ILE A 140 10.68 6.32 11.93
C ILE A 140 11.65 6.50 13.10
N ILE A 141 12.93 6.23 12.85
CA ILE A 141 14.01 6.55 13.77
C ILE A 141 15.00 7.42 13.00
N THR A 142 15.25 8.64 13.47
CA THR A 142 16.11 9.59 12.75
C THR A 142 16.99 10.38 13.69
N ASN A 143 18.18 10.74 13.23
CA ASN A 143 18.99 11.80 13.83
C ASN A 143 19.04 13.04 12.95
N MET A 144 17.98 13.28 12.18
CA MET A 144 17.84 14.30 11.13
C MET A 144 18.66 14.04 9.86
N HIS A 145 19.83 13.42 9.96
CA HIS A 145 20.66 13.03 8.80
C HIS A 145 20.39 11.62 8.32
N ASP A 146 20.37 10.65 9.22
CA ASP A 146 20.14 9.24 8.94
C ASP A 146 18.70 8.88 9.31
N TRP A 147 17.87 8.62 8.30
CA TRP A 147 16.48 8.21 8.49
C TRP A 147 16.33 6.70 8.28
N PHE A 148 15.79 6.03 9.28
CA PHE A 148 15.37 4.65 9.22
C PHE A 148 13.85 4.57 9.30
N ILE A 149 13.20 4.10 8.24
CA ILE A 149 11.74 4.04 8.15
C ILE A 149 11.32 2.59 8.05
N PHE A 150 10.53 2.13 9.01
CA PHE A 150 10.05 0.76 9.10
C PHE A 150 8.55 0.71 8.85
N ASP A 151 8.11 -0.25 8.04
CA ASP A 151 6.68 -0.57 7.93
C ASP A 151 6.21 -1.09 9.29
N ALA A 152 5.05 -0.62 9.77
CA ALA A 152 4.48 -1.09 11.03
C ALA A 152 4.24 -2.61 11.04
N GLN A 153 4.06 -3.24 9.88
CA GLN A 153 3.96 -4.70 9.77
C GLN A 153 5.27 -5.42 10.15
N GLU A 154 6.43 -4.80 9.92
CA GLU A 154 7.70 -5.35 10.35
C GLU A 154 7.86 -5.26 11.87
N PHE A 155 7.39 -4.17 12.49
CA PHE A 155 7.33 -4.04 13.94
C PHE A 155 6.32 -5.03 14.57
N GLU A 156 5.14 -5.17 13.96
CA GLU A 156 4.13 -6.15 14.34
C GLU A 156 4.72 -7.57 14.34
N ARG A 157 5.40 -7.95 13.26
CA ARG A 157 6.02 -9.27 13.09
C ARG A 157 7.16 -9.52 14.08
N CYS A 158 8.04 -8.54 14.30
CA CYS A 158 9.26 -8.70 15.07
C CYS A 158 9.07 -8.51 16.57
N PHE A 159 8.18 -7.63 17.01
CA PHE A 159 8.10 -7.19 18.41
C PHE A 159 6.74 -7.46 19.04
N TYR A 160 5.64 -7.28 18.31
CA TYR A 160 4.32 -7.54 18.87
C TYR A 160 3.94 -9.02 18.80
N LYS A 161 4.00 -9.68 17.63
CA LYS A 161 3.57 -11.10 17.46
C LYS A 161 4.31 -12.09 18.38
N PRO A 162 5.62 -11.97 18.64
CA PRO A 162 6.29 -12.81 19.61
C PRO A 162 5.74 -12.61 21.02
N SER A 163 5.28 -13.69 21.66
CA SER A 163 4.62 -13.58 22.96
C SER A 163 5.56 -13.15 24.10
N ALA A 164 6.87 -13.37 23.97
CA ALA A 164 7.85 -13.06 25.01
C ALA A 164 7.81 -11.58 25.39
N LEU A 165 7.93 -10.68 24.42
CA LEU A 165 7.97 -9.24 24.68
C LEU A 165 6.63 -8.70 25.20
N ARG A 166 5.50 -9.19 24.66
CA ARG A 166 4.16 -8.84 25.18
C ARG A 166 3.93 -9.29 26.61
N LYS A 167 4.40 -10.49 26.99
CA LYS A 167 4.30 -10.98 28.37
C LYS A 167 5.14 -10.10 29.31
N THR A 168 6.37 -9.79 28.91
CA THR A 168 7.24 -8.88 29.67
C THR A 168 6.60 -7.50 29.84
N TRP A 169 6.03 -6.93 28.77
CA TRP A 169 5.30 -5.67 28.80
C TRP A 169 4.17 -5.67 29.84
N ARG A 170 3.27 -6.68 29.77
CA ARG A 170 2.11 -6.77 30.67
C ARG A 170 2.52 -6.92 32.13
N SER A 171 3.53 -7.74 32.42
CA SER A 171 4.05 -7.86 33.80
C SER A 171 4.72 -6.57 34.28
N TRP A 172 5.39 -5.83 33.39
CA TRP A 172 6.00 -4.55 33.73
C TRP A 172 4.95 -3.46 34.02
N LYS A 173 3.92 -3.32 33.18
CA LYS A 173 2.80 -2.38 33.39
C LYS A 173 1.94 -2.73 34.62
N ALA A 174 1.89 -4.00 35.02
CA ALA A 174 1.19 -4.45 36.23
C ALA A 174 2.02 -4.33 37.52
N ASP A 175 3.16 -3.61 37.50
CA ASP A 175 4.10 -3.45 38.62
C ASP A 175 4.61 -4.78 39.20
N GLN A 176 4.61 -5.86 38.41
CA GLN A 176 5.09 -7.19 38.82
C GLN A 176 6.60 -7.38 38.58
N LYS A 177 7.31 -6.30 38.24
CA LYS A 177 8.75 -6.29 37.98
C LYS A 177 9.48 -5.42 39.00
N VAL A 178 10.79 -5.68 39.15
CA VAL A 178 11.66 -5.02 40.14
C VAL A 178 11.75 -3.51 39.94
N SER A 179 11.46 -3.01 38.73
CA SER A 179 11.43 -1.59 38.42
C SER A 179 10.28 -1.28 37.44
N SER A 180 9.57 -0.17 37.69
CA SER A 180 8.55 0.40 36.80
C SER A 180 9.10 1.46 35.84
N ASN A 181 10.43 1.70 35.85
CA ASN A 181 11.06 2.64 34.94
C ASN A 181 11.21 2.07 33.51
N ASN A 182 11.34 2.96 32.53
CA ASN A 182 11.51 2.57 31.13
C ASN A 182 12.84 1.81 30.90
N ASP A 183 13.88 2.08 31.70
CA ASP A 183 15.20 1.43 31.54
C ASP A 183 15.12 -0.09 31.65
N PHE A 184 14.24 -0.61 32.51
CA PHE A 184 13.96 -2.03 32.59
C PHE A 184 13.51 -2.58 31.23
N MET A 185 12.51 -1.96 30.61
CA MET A 185 12.01 -2.38 29.30
C MET A 185 13.06 -2.21 28.20
N TYR A 186 13.85 -1.15 28.22
CA TYR A 186 14.94 -0.98 27.26
C TYR A 186 15.94 -2.14 27.34
N SER A 187 16.31 -2.56 28.55
CA SER A 187 17.21 -3.71 28.74
C SER A 187 16.61 -5.02 28.24
N GLU A 188 15.31 -5.24 28.42
CA GLU A 188 14.62 -6.44 27.96
C GLU A 188 14.45 -6.45 26.44
N ILE A 189 14.15 -5.31 25.83
CA ILE A 189 14.12 -5.15 24.36
C ILE A 189 15.52 -5.40 23.79
N ALA A 190 16.58 -4.87 24.42
CA ALA A 190 17.96 -5.08 23.98
C ALA A 190 18.34 -6.56 23.95
N LYS A 191 18.05 -7.30 25.03
CA LYS A 191 18.27 -8.75 25.12
C LYS A 191 17.43 -9.51 24.09
N PHE A 192 16.17 -9.11 23.90
CA PHE A 192 15.31 -9.71 22.90
C PHE A 192 15.91 -9.53 21.50
N VAL A 193 16.31 -8.32 21.13
CA VAL A 193 16.94 -8.03 19.83
C VAL A 193 18.24 -8.82 19.67
N GLU A 194 19.05 -9.00 20.71
CA GLU A 194 20.30 -9.76 20.65
C GLU A 194 20.07 -11.26 20.42
N THR A 195 19.12 -11.84 21.14
CA THR A 195 18.85 -13.30 21.14
C THR A 195 18.02 -13.78 19.94
N GLN A 196 17.20 -12.92 19.32
CA GLN A 196 16.35 -13.32 18.21
C GLN A 196 17.16 -13.56 16.92
N GLY A 197 17.02 -14.74 16.31
CA GLY A 197 17.69 -15.08 15.04
C GLY A 197 17.05 -14.49 13.78
N THR A 198 16.05 -13.63 13.90
CA THR A 198 15.31 -13.04 12.77
C THR A 198 15.98 -11.78 12.22
N SER A 199 15.56 -11.34 11.04
CA SER A 199 15.88 -10.01 10.50
C SER A 199 14.67 -9.09 10.58
N ILE A 200 14.92 -7.79 10.64
CA ILE A 200 13.95 -6.73 10.43
C ILE A 200 14.34 -5.94 9.18
N THR A 201 13.37 -5.64 8.32
CA THR A 201 13.61 -4.83 7.12
C THR A 201 13.15 -3.39 7.33
N GLY A 202 14.01 -2.44 7.01
CA GLY A 202 13.67 -1.01 6.99
C GLY A 202 14.20 -0.32 5.73
N LEU A 203 13.72 0.89 5.49
CA LEU A 203 14.34 1.81 4.54
C LEU A 203 15.43 2.61 5.25
N TYR A 204 16.50 2.90 4.53
CA TYR A 204 17.55 3.79 5.00
C TYR A 204 17.75 4.93 4.02
N VAL A 205 17.68 6.16 4.54
CA VAL A 205 17.88 7.38 3.77
C VAL A 205 18.96 8.23 4.45
N PRO A 206 20.13 8.38 3.83
CA PRO A 206 21.12 9.38 4.22
C PRO A 206 20.68 10.74 3.64
N LEU A 207 19.90 11.50 4.40
CA LEU A 207 19.30 12.77 3.98
C LEU A 207 20.37 13.83 3.69
N ASP A 208 21.47 13.84 4.43
CA ASP A 208 22.64 14.70 4.19
C ASP A 208 23.17 14.59 2.74
N LYS A 209 23.12 13.39 2.16
CA LYS A 209 23.61 13.14 0.79
C LYS A 209 22.67 13.67 -0.29
N THR A 210 21.44 14.05 0.05
CA THR A 210 20.47 14.56 -0.91
C THR A 210 20.73 16.01 -1.29
N ARG A 211 21.53 16.75 -0.50
CA ARG A 211 21.95 18.13 -0.79
C ARG A 211 22.59 18.26 -2.18
N LYS A 212 23.39 17.28 -2.59
CA LYS A 212 24.03 17.23 -3.92
C LYS A 212 23.03 17.08 -5.08
N LEU A 213 21.81 16.63 -4.79
CA LEU A 213 20.77 16.43 -5.80
C LEU A 213 19.87 17.66 -5.96
N LEU A 214 19.80 18.54 -4.95
CA LEU A 214 18.94 19.73 -4.94
C LEU A 214 19.33 20.78 -5.99
N GLY A 215 20.61 20.83 -6.38
CA GLY A 215 21.12 21.77 -7.40
C GLY A 215 20.90 21.33 -8.86
N GLY A 216 20.19 20.23 -9.10
CA GLY A 216 19.93 19.74 -10.46
C GLY A 216 18.89 20.57 -11.19
N GLU A 217 19.15 20.87 -12.47
CA GLU A 217 18.17 21.49 -13.37
C GLU A 217 16.95 20.58 -13.61
N GLU A 218 15.87 21.17 -14.11
CA GLU A 218 14.65 20.45 -14.48
C GLU A 218 14.94 19.35 -15.52
N GLY A 219 14.37 18.16 -15.32
CA GLY A 219 14.55 17.01 -16.19
C GLY A 219 15.91 16.31 -16.04
N SER A 220 16.81 16.84 -15.21
CA SER A 220 18.14 16.27 -14.98
C SER A 220 18.11 14.91 -14.29
N GLU A 221 19.23 14.20 -14.34
CA GLU A 221 19.41 12.91 -13.65
C GLU A 221 19.36 13.06 -12.12
N TYR A 222 19.76 14.24 -11.61
CA TYR A 222 19.65 14.60 -10.20
C TYR A 222 18.19 14.71 -9.74
N GLU A 223 17.35 15.39 -10.53
CA GLU A 223 15.93 15.53 -10.24
C GLU A 223 15.22 14.17 -10.23
N LYS A 224 15.50 13.31 -11.22
CA LYS A 224 14.96 11.95 -11.28
C LYS A 224 15.34 11.09 -10.07
N LYS A 225 16.47 11.37 -9.43
CA LYS A 225 16.91 10.71 -8.19
C LYS A 225 16.18 11.25 -6.94
N LEU A 226 15.65 12.47 -6.98
CA LEU A 226 14.86 13.07 -5.89
C LEU A 226 13.38 12.65 -5.91
N ILE A 227 12.82 12.28 -7.07
CA ILE A 227 11.41 11.85 -7.16
C ILE A 227 11.04 10.73 -6.17
N PRO A 228 11.82 9.64 -6.01
CA PRO A 228 11.53 8.64 -4.99
C PRO A 228 11.55 9.24 -3.57
N LEU A 229 12.46 10.17 -3.28
CA LEU A 229 12.56 10.80 -1.96
C LEU A 229 11.34 11.69 -1.68
N PHE A 230 10.89 12.46 -2.66
CA PHE A 230 9.64 13.21 -2.57
C PHE A 230 8.48 12.29 -2.20
N LYS A 231 8.27 11.23 -2.99
CA LYS A 231 7.19 10.25 -2.77
C LYS A 231 7.29 9.51 -1.45
N LEU A 232 8.49 9.32 -0.90
CA LEU A 232 8.68 8.69 0.40
C LEU A 232 8.03 9.48 1.53
N PHE A 233 8.13 10.82 1.45
CA PHE A 233 7.73 11.70 2.55
C PHE A 233 6.31 12.23 2.42
N THR A 234 5.53 11.85 1.41
CA THR A 234 4.13 12.29 1.27
C THR A 234 3.17 11.45 2.13
N PRO A 235 1.94 11.95 2.40
CA PRO A 235 0.90 11.19 3.09
C PRO A 235 0.56 9.86 2.40
N ILE A 236 0.57 9.84 1.06
CA ILE A 236 0.35 8.63 0.26
C ILE A 236 1.27 7.49 0.68
N HIS A 237 2.56 7.76 0.93
CA HIS A 237 3.45 6.72 1.42
C HIS A 237 3.36 6.54 2.93
N LEU A 238 3.56 7.61 3.72
CA LEU A 238 3.72 7.51 5.17
C LEU A 238 2.44 7.11 5.90
N LEU A 239 1.27 7.53 5.42
CA LEU A 239 -0.04 7.18 5.98
C LEU A 239 -0.76 6.11 5.14
N LYS A 240 -0.14 5.62 4.06
CA LYS A 240 -0.70 4.61 3.14
C LYS A 240 -2.07 5.04 2.59
N GLU A 241 -2.22 6.32 2.24
CA GLU A 241 -3.44 6.79 1.58
C GLU A 241 -3.60 6.13 0.21
N SER A 242 -4.85 6.01 -0.23
CA SER A 242 -5.17 5.59 -1.58
C SER A 242 -4.70 6.63 -2.60
N PHE A 243 -4.22 6.17 -3.75
CA PHE A 243 -3.82 7.00 -4.89
C PHE A 243 -4.48 6.47 -6.18
N ALA A 244 -4.51 7.27 -7.25
CA ALA A 244 -5.34 7.01 -8.44
C ALA A 244 -5.04 5.67 -9.13
N ASN A 245 -3.80 5.19 -9.10
CA ASN A 245 -3.40 3.86 -9.59
C ASN A 245 -3.21 2.81 -8.50
N ASP A 246 -3.85 2.96 -7.33
CA ASP A 246 -3.92 1.84 -6.40
C ASP A 246 -4.67 0.71 -7.13
N SER A 247 -4.00 -0.41 -7.35
CA SER A 247 -4.53 -1.60 -8.04
C SER A 247 -5.77 -2.19 -7.37
N ASN A 248 -6.13 -1.68 -6.19
CA ASN A 248 -7.35 -2.00 -5.45
C ASN A 248 -8.53 -1.05 -5.71
N SER A 249 -8.35 -0.02 -6.54
CA SER A 249 -9.45 0.87 -6.94
C SER A 249 -10.11 0.35 -8.22
N LEU A 250 -11.42 0.06 -8.13
CA LEU A 250 -12.22 -0.35 -9.27
C LEU A 250 -12.40 0.85 -10.21
N ASN A 251 -11.92 0.75 -11.46
CA ASN A 251 -12.26 1.74 -12.49
C ASN A 251 -13.78 1.68 -12.74
N ARG A 252 -14.50 2.70 -12.25
CA ARG A 252 -15.97 2.75 -12.29
C ARG A 252 -16.54 2.80 -13.70
N GLU A 253 -15.85 3.46 -14.63
CA GLU A 253 -16.27 3.54 -16.03
C GLU A 253 -16.15 2.16 -16.69
N PHE A 254 -15.00 1.51 -16.55
CA PHE A 254 -14.80 0.15 -17.06
C PHE A 254 -15.81 -0.84 -16.46
N TYR A 255 -16.06 -0.75 -15.15
CA TYR A 255 -17.05 -1.61 -14.48
C TYR A 255 -18.46 -1.41 -15.03
N ARG A 256 -18.90 -0.16 -15.22
CA ARG A 256 -20.22 0.15 -15.80
C ARG A 256 -20.34 -0.36 -17.24
N GLU A 257 -19.33 -0.13 -18.07
CA GLU A 257 -19.30 -0.64 -19.44
C GLU A 257 -19.31 -2.18 -19.49
N LEU A 258 -18.59 -2.83 -18.56
CA LEU A 258 -18.59 -4.29 -18.46
C LEU A 258 -19.98 -4.84 -18.11
N LEU A 259 -20.69 -4.22 -17.16
CA LEU A 259 -22.07 -4.58 -16.84
C LEU A 259 -22.99 -4.37 -18.05
N TYR A 260 -22.85 -3.24 -18.74
CA TYR A 260 -23.64 -2.92 -19.94
C TYR A 260 -23.45 -3.97 -21.05
N ILE A 261 -22.20 -4.34 -21.37
CA ILE A 261 -21.88 -5.37 -22.38
C ILE A 261 -22.46 -6.73 -21.98
N LEU A 262 -22.43 -7.07 -20.68
CA LEU A 262 -23.01 -8.30 -20.18
C LEU A 262 -24.53 -8.30 -20.24
N GLY A 263 -25.19 -7.14 -20.16
CA GLY A 263 -26.66 -7.03 -20.03
C GLY A 263 -27.12 -7.00 -18.57
N LEU A 264 -26.27 -6.48 -17.69
CA LEU A 264 -26.48 -6.40 -16.24
C LEU A 264 -26.54 -4.93 -15.79
N GLU A 265 -27.16 -4.70 -14.64
CA GLU A 265 -27.18 -3.40 -13.98
C GLU A 265 -26.93 -3.52 -12.47
N GLU A 266 -26.33 -2.47 -11.89
CA GLU A 266 -26.16 -2.36 -10.45
C GLU A 266 -27.38 -1.66 -9.85
N THR A 267 -28.11 -2.36 -8.99
CA THR A 267 -29.23 -1.80 -8.23
C THR A 267 -28.86 -1.68 -6.75
N THR A 268 -29.46 -0.71 -6.06
CA THR A 268 -29.26 -0.52 -4.63
C THR A 268 -30.57 -0.79 -3.91
N GLU A 269 -30.57 -1.75 -2.99
CA GLU A 269 -31.68 -1.99 -2.08
C GLU A 269 -31.20 -1.76 -0.64
N GLY A 270 -31.70 -0.70 -0.01
CA GLY A 270 -31.21 -0.24 1.28
C GLY A 270 -29.75 0.20 1.21
N ASN A 271 -28.88 -0.44 1.99
CA ASN A 271 -27.44 -0.16 2.02
C ASN A 271 -26.59 -1.19 1.25
N THR A 272 -27.25 -2.14 0.56
CA THR A 272 -26.59 -3.23 -0.17
C THR A 272 -26.75 -3.04 -1.67
N ARG A 273 -25.65 -3.22 -2.40
CA ARG A 273 -25.63 -3.19 -3.87
C ARG A 273 -25.78 -4.60 -4.41
N TYR A 274 -26.61 -4.73 -5.43
CA TYR A 274 -26.86 -5.98 -6.14
C TYR A 274 -26.55 -5.79 -7.62
N ILE A 275 -26.02 -6.84 -8.26
CA ILE A 275 -25.88 -6.91 -9.70
C ILE A 275 -27.01 -7.82 -10.20
N ARG A 276 -27.85 -7.32 -11.10
CA ARG A 276 -29.02 -8.04 -11.62
C ARG A 276 -29.08 -7.97 -13.13
N ARG A 277 -29.87 -8.86 -13.74
CA ARG A 277 -30.27 -8.74 -15.16
C ARG A 277 -30.88 -7.36 -15.38
N ALA A 278 -30.54 -6.71 -16.48
CA ALA A 278 -31.14 -5.42 -16.81
C ALA A 278 -32.68 -5.53 -16.83
N SER A 279 -33.35 -4.52 -16.27
CA SER A 279 -34.80 -4.33 -16.37
C SER A 279 -35.28 -4.42 -17.83
N GLU A 280 -36.52 -4.86 -18.04
CA GLU A 280 -37.07 -5.11 -19.38
C GLU A 280 -36.94 -3.90 -20.32
N GLU A 281 -37.07 -2.69 -19.80
CA GLU A 281 -36.90 -1.44 -20.54
C GLU A 281 -35.46 -1.21 -21.02
N ASN A 282 -34.47 -1.69 -20.27
CA ASN A 282 -33.04 -1.52 -20.52
C ASN A 282 -32.37 -2.75 -21.14
N ARG A 283 -33.11 -3.83 -21.40
CA ARG A 283 -32.55 -5.05 -22.01
C ARG A 283 -32.08 -4.75 -23.43
N ASN A 284 -30.79 -4.94 -23.66
CA ASN A 284 -30.21 -4.89 -24.99
C ASN A 284 -30.09 -6.31 -25.58
N PRO A 285 -30.78 -6.64 -26.68
CA PRO A 285 -30.68 -7.94 -27.34
C PRO A 285 -29.26 -8.30 -27.79
N GLY A 286 -28.41 -7.30 -28.00
CA GLY A 286 -27.00 -7.45 -28.35
C GLY A 286 -26.07 -7.76 -27.17
N SER A 287 -26.57 -7.67 -25.93
CA SER A 287 -25.76 -8.01 -24.75
C SER A 287 -25.44 -9.51 -24.69
N LEU A 288 -24.37 -9.86 -23.98
CA LEU A 288 -23.89 -11.25 -23.94
C LEU A 288 -24.92 -12.19 -23.28
N VAL A 289 -25.53 -11.78 -22.17
CA VAL A 289 -26.53 -12.59 -21.47
C VAL A 289 -27.77 -12.78 -22.34
N GLU A 290 -28.32 -11.72 -22.95
CA GLU A 290 -29.52 -11.85 -23.79
C GLU A 290 -29.27 -12.69 -25.05
N ASN A 291 -28.11 -12.54 -25.69
CA ASN A 291 -27.73 -13.39 -26.82
C ASN A 291 -27.61 -14.86 -26.41
N THR A 292 -27.03 -15.13 -25.24
CA THR A 292 -26.86 -16.49 -24.71
C THR A 292 -28.21 -17.12 -24.39
N ILE A 293 -29.11 -16.39 -23.71
CA ILE A 293 -30.48 -16.84 -23.44
C ILE A 293 -31.20 -17.20 -24.73
N ARG A 294 -31.12 -16.34 -25.75
CA ARG A 294 -31.76 -16.58 -27.05
C ARG A 294 -31.29 -17.89 -27.70
N ILE A 295 -29.99 -18.17 -27.67
CA ILE A 295 -29.43 -19.40 -28.23
C ILE A 295 -29.86 -20.62 -27.41
N LEU A 296 -29.79 -20.52 -26.07
CA LEU A 296 -30.19 -21.59 -25.17
C LEU A 296 -31.67 -21.98 -25.33
N ASP A 297 -32.55 -20.99 -25.52
CA ASP A 297 -33.99 -21.21 -25.71
C ASP A 297 -34.33 -21.69 -27.13
N ALA A 298 -33.68 -21.14 -28.16
CA ALA A 298 -33.98 -21.46 -29.56
C ALA A 298 -33.47 -22.84 -29.99
N GLU A 299 -32.33 -23.28 -29.47
CA GLU A 299 -31.69 -24.55 -29.86
C GLU A 299 -31.98 -25.70 -28.89
N ASP A 300 -32.87 -25.50 -27.90
CA ASP A 300 -33.24 -26.46 -26.85
C ASP A 300 -32.04 -27.11 -26.12
N HIS A 301 -30.89 -26.41 -26.09
CA HIS A 301 -29.70 -26.83 -25.31
C HIS A 301 -29.98 -26.93 -23.82
N PHE A 302 -31.07 -26.31 -23.37
CA PHE A 302 -31.56 -26.36 -22.01
C PHE A 302 -31.85 -27.79 -21.53
N SER A 303 -32.29 -28.67 -22.43
CA SER A 303 -32.56 -30.09 -22.15
C SER A 303 -31.29 -30.93 -21.96
N THR A 304 -30.13 -30.40 -22.34
CA THR A 304 -28.84 -31.13 -22.35
C THR A 304 -28.00 -30.93 -21.07
N LEU A 305 -28.46 -30.06 -20.16
CA LEU A 305 -27.77 -29.77 -18.91
C LEU A 305 -27.80 -30.99 -17.98
N ARG A 306 -26.62 -31.33 -17.44
CA ARG A 306 -26.46 -32.49 -16.53
C ARG A 306 -26.88 -32.16 -15.10
N GLU A 307 -26.78 -30.90 -14.71
CA GLU A 307 -27.15 -30.42 -13.38
C GLU A 307 -28.67 -30.22 -13.26
N PRO A 308 -29.27 -30.45 -12.08
CA PRO A 308 -30.70 -30.23 -11.88
C PRO A 308 -31.09 -28.77 -12.12
N LEU A 309 -31.99 -28.52 -13.08
CA LEU A 309 -32.49 -27.18 -13.41
C LEU A 309 -33.07 -26.42 -12.20
N LYS A 310 -33.55 -27.13 -11.18
CA LYS A 310 -34.05 -26.56 -9.92
C LYS A 310 -32.99 -25.73 -9.16
N ASN A 311 -31.70 -25.97 -9.41
CA ASN A 311 -30.62 -25.22 -8.79
C ASN A 311 -30.42 -23.82 -9.43
N TYR A 312 -31.00 -23.59 -10.60
CA TYR A 312 -30.80 -22.38 -11.40
C TYR A 312 -31.97 -21.38 -11.32
N GLY A 313 -33.07 -21.71 -10.66
CA GLY A 313 -34.21 -20.81 -10.51
C GLY A 313 -35.55 -21.53 -10.40
N GLU A 314 -36.58 -20.78 -10.04
CA GLU A 314 -37.93 -21.31 -9.80
C GLU A 314 -38.71 -21.50 -11.11
N ASN A 315 -38.50 -20.61 -12.08
CA ASN A 315 -39.18 -20.65 -13.37
C ASN A 315 -38.17 -20.71 -14.54
N LYS A 316 -38.68 -20.96 -15.76
CA LYS A 316 -37.83 -21.14 -16.95
C LYS A 316 -36.98 -19.90 -17.27
N ASP A 317 -37.49 -18.69 -17.07
CA ASP A 317 -36.75 -17.45 -17.34
C ASP A 317 -35.59 -17.27 -16.34
N ASP A 318 -35.85 -17.52 -15.05
CA ASP A 318 -34.81 -17.49 -14.01
C ASP A 318 -33.68 -18.47 -14.33
N GLN A 319 -34.06 -19.69 -14.71
CA GLN A 319 -33.10 -20.74 -15.00
C GLN A 319 -32.28 -20.44 -16.28
N LEU A 320 -32.92 -19.92 -17.34
CA LEU A 320 -32.24 -19.46 -18.55
C LEU A 320 -31.24 -18.34 -18.22
N PHE A 321 -31.66 -17.36 -17.43
CA PHE A 321 -30.80 -16.27 -17.01
C PHE A 321 -29.60 -16.76 -16.19
N ALA A 322 -29.82 -17.61 -15.18
CA ALA A 322 -28.76 -18.09 -14.31
C ALA A 322 -27.69 -18.89 -15.09
N VAL A 323 -28.13 -19.78 -16.00
CA VAL A 323 -27.21 -20.54 -16.87
C VAL A 323 -26.47 -19.61 -17.82
N ALA A 324 -27.16 -18.67 -18.48
CA ALA A 324 -26.53 -17.71 -19.37
C ALA A 324 -25.49 -16.85 -18.64
N LEU A 325 -25.83 -16.38 -17.44
CA LEU A 325 -24.93 -15.59 -16.61
C LEU A 325 -23.67 -16.38 -16.23
N GLU A 326 -23.81 -17.64 -15.79
CA GLU A 326 -22.68 -18.49 -15.45
C GLU A 326 -21.73 -18.70 -16.65
N LEU A 327 -22.29 -18.98 -17.83
CA LEU A 327 -21.53 -19.13 -19.07
C LEU A 327 -20.81 -17.82 -19.45
N CYS A 328 -21.53 -16.69 -19.41
CA CYS A 328 -20.95 -15.38 -19.71
C CYS A 328 -19.83 -15.02 -18.75
N ILE A 329 -20.01 -15.18 -17.43
CA ILE A 329 -18.96 -14.91 -16.43
C ILE A 329 -17.73 -15.80 -16.69
N THR A 330 -17.95 -17.08 -16.95
CA THR A 330 -16.86 -18.03 -17.22
C THR A 330 -16.04 -17.62 -18.44
N TRP A 331 -16.70 -17.26 -19.54
CA TRP A 331 -16.02 -16.81 -20.75
C TRP A 331 -15.41 -15.41 -20.63
N MET A 332 -16.05 -14.49 -19.91
CA MET A 332 -15.47 -13.17 -19.65
C MET A 332 -14.19 -13.26 -18.82
N ASN A 333 -14.18 -14.10 -17.78
CA ASN A 333 -12.97 -14.34 -17.00
C ASN A 333 -11.82 -14.87 -17.86
N ARG A 334 -12.13 -15.75 -18.81
CA ARG A 334 -11.17 -16.25 -19.80
C ARG A 334 -10.66 -15.12 -20.71
N VAL A 335 -11.53 -14.33 -21.31
CA VAL A 335 -11.11 -13.20 -22.17
C VAL A 335 -10.26 -12.19 -21.40
N LEU A 336 -10.64 -11.86 -20.15
CA LEU A 336 -9.87 -10.97 -19.27
C LEU A 336 -8.49 -11.55 -18.97
N PHE A 337 -8.39 -12.86 -18.72
CA PHE A 337 -7.10 -13.53 -18.56
C PHE A 337 -6.22 -13.40 -19.80
N LEU A 338 -6.76 -13.62 -21.01
CA LEU A 338 -6.00 -13.40 -22.24
C LEU A 338 -5.56 -11.95 -22.39
N LYS A 339 -6.40 -10.99 -21.98
CA LYS A 339 -6.07 -9.57 -22.09
C LYS A 339 -4.92 -9.19 -21.19
N LEU A 340 -4.88 -9.75 -19.98
CA LEU A 340 -3.76 -9.61 -19.06
C LEU A 340 -2.49 -10.23 -19.64
N LEU A 341 -2.59 -11.43 -20.23
CA LEU A 341 -1.47 -12.10 -20.89
C LEU A 341 -0.92 -11.29 -22.07
N GLU A 342 -1.79 -10.81 -22.95
CA GLU A 342 -1.45 -9.92 -24.07
C GLU A 342 -0.71 -8.68 -23.59
N ALA A 343 -1.25 -7.98 -22.58
CA ALA A 343 -0.64 -6.78 -22.03
C ALA A 343 0.76 -7.05 -21.44
N GLN A 344 0.95 -8.22 -20.79
CA GLN A 344 2.26 -8.62 -20.29
C GLN A 344 3.25 -8.90 -21.42
N LEU A 345 2.85 -9.66 -22.45
CA LEU A 345 3.69 -9.96 -23.61
C LEU A 345 4.10 -8.69 -24.36
N PHE A 346 3.15 -7.80 -24.62
CA PHE A 346 3.40 -6.49 -25.24
C PHE A 346 4.43 -5.68 -24.45
N ARG A 347 4.32 -5.66 -23.11
CA ARG A 347 5.24 -4.95 -22.23
C ARG A 347 6.64 -5.58 -22.22
N TYR A 348 6.73 -6.91 -22.12
CA TYR A 348 8.03 -7.60 -22.11
C TYR A 348 8.81 -7.38 -23.41
N HIS A 349 8.10 -7.26 -24.52
CA HIS A 349 8.68 -7.03 -25.84
C HIS A 349 8.71 -5.55 -26.22
N ARG A 350 8.80 -4.65 -25.24
CA ARG A 350 9.04 -3.21 -25.43
C ARG A 350 8.04 -2.52 -26.37
N GLY A 351 6.79 -2.97 -26.35
CA GLY A 351 5.71 -2.36 -27.13
C GLY A 351 5.62 -2.82 -28.58
N ASP A 352 6.21 -3.97 -28.92
CA ASP A 352 6.04 -4.58 -30.23
C ASP A 352 4.57 -5.02 -30.44
N LYS A 353 3.91 -4.43 -31.44
CA LYS A 353 2.47 -4.62 -31.71
C LYS A 353 2.12 -6.05 -32.13
N LYS A 354 3.07 -6.86 -32.60
CA LYS A 354 2.80 -8.25 -33.00
C LYS A 354 2.31 -9.14 -31.84
N PHE A 355 2.52 -8.70 -30.60
CA PHE A 355 2.03 -9.40 -29.41
C PHE A 355 0.61 -8.98 -28.99
N LYS A 356 -0.07 -8.12 -29.76
CA LYS A 356 -1.48 -7.76 -29.55
C LYS A 356 -2.40 -8.72 -30.31
N PHE A 357 -2.53 -9.95 -29.82
CA PHE A 357 -3.27 -11.02 -30.48
C PHE A 357 -4.78 -11.03 -30.21
N LEU A 358 -5.29 -10.25 -29.26
CA LEU A 358 -6.73 -10.10 -29.01
C LEU A 358 -7.33 -9.02 -29.92
N ASN A 359 -7.39 -9.33 -31.20
CA ASN A 359 -8.00 -8.48 -32.22
C ASN A 359 -8.80 -9.33 -33.20
N SER A 360 -9.65 -8.69 -34.00
CA SER A 360 -10.55 -9.39 -34.95
C SER A 360 -9.82 -10.04 -36.14
N GLU A 361 -8.57 -9.66 -36.43
CA GLU A 361 -7.77 -10.27 -37.50
C GLU A 361 -7.23 -11.64 -37.05
N GLU A 362 -6.72 -11.73 -35.81
CA GLU A 362 -6.16 -12.96 -35.23
C GLU A 362 -7.22 -13.87 -34.58
N LEU A 363 -8.28 -13.28 -34.02
CA LEU A 363 -9.41 -13.97 -33.41
C LEU A 363 -10.71 -13.56 -34.08
N SER A 364 -11.02 -14.21 -35.19
CA SER A 364 -12.17 -13.92 -36.05
C SER A 364 -13.54 -14.25 -35.44
N GLY A 365 -13.58 -14.94 -34.29
CA GLY A 365 -14.83 -15.28 -33.61
C GLY A 365 -14.65 -16.19 -32.40
N PHE A 366 -15.79 -16.63 -31.84
CA PHE A 366 -15.82 -17.46 -30.64
C PHE A 366 -15.18 -18.84 -30.83
N ASP A 367 -15.23 -19.42 -32.03
CA ASP A 367 -14.58 -20.71 -32.32
C ASP A 367 -13.05 -20.62 -32.27
N ALA A 368 -12.50 -19.51 -32.77
CA ALA A 368 -11.07 -19.22 -32.67
C ALA A 368 -10.65 -19.01 -31.20
N LEU A 369 -11.46 -18.27 -30.44
CA LEU A 369 -11.25 -18.08 -29.00
C LEU A 369 -11.30 -19.40 -28.22
N ASN A 370 -12.27 -20.27 -28.55
CA ASN A 370 -12.41 -21.59 -27.95
C ASN A 370 -11.21 -22.49 -28.26
N THR A 371 -10.75 -22.48 -29.51
CA THR A 371 -9.56 -23.20 -29.95
C THR A 371 -8.31 -22.73 -29.19
N LEU A 372 -8.08 -21.41 -29.11
CA LEU A 372 -6.96 -20.84 -28.35
C LEU A 372 -6.97 -21.30 -26.89
N PHE A 373 -8.14 -21.29 -26.24
CA PHE A 373 -8.24 -21.68 -24.85
C PHE A 373 -8.01 -23.17 -24.61
N PHE A 374 -8.75 -24.04 -25.29
CA PHE A 374 -8.75 -25.46 -24.96
C PHE A 374 -7.69 -26.28 -25.70
N GLN A 375 -7.34 -25.86 -26.92
CA GLN A 375 -6.38 -26.60 -27.74
C GLN A 375 -4.96 -26.05 -27.65
N ALA A 376 -4.77 -24.77 -27.28
CA ALA A 376 -3.43 -24.23 -27.05
C ALA A 376 -3.11 -24.10 -25.56
N LEU A 377 -3.92 -23.36 -24.78
CA LEU A 377 -3.55 -22.98 -23.42
C LEU A 377 -3.88 -24.04 -22.35
N ALA A 378 -4.99 -24.75 -22.47
CA ALA A 378 -5.45 -25.72 -21.47
C ALA A 378 -5.00 -27.16 -21.73
N ARG A 379 -4.16 -27.41 -22.74
CA ARG A 379 -3.55 -28.73 -22.93
C ARG A 379 -2.59 -28.98 -21.77
N ARG A 380 -2.87 -30.04 -21.00
CA ARG A 380 -1.89 -30.60 -20.08
C ARG A 380 -0.74 -31.17 -20.92
N THR A 381 0.39 -30.48 -20.93
CA THR A 381 1.68 -31.02 -21.35
C THR A 381 2.19 -32.02 -20.34
#